data_AF-A0A7R9FAT8-F1
#
_entry.id   AF-A0A7R9FAT8-F1
#
_cell.length_a   1.000
_cell.length_b   1.000
_cell.length_c   1.000
_cell.angle_alpha   90.00
_cell.angle_beta   90.00
_cell.angle_gamma   90.00
#
_symmetry.space_group_name_H-M   'P 1'
#
loop_
_entity.id
_entity.type
_entity.pdbx_description
1 polymer ?
#
loop_
_entity_poly.entity_id
_entity_poly.type
_entity_poly.pdbx_seq_one_letter_code
_entity_poly.pdbx_strand_id
1 'polypeptide(L)'
;MCNCQSVHFTAYFHQAARLKGIGEYVNCRTGMPCHLHPTSALFGMGFTPDYVVYHELIMTAKEYMQCVTAVDGHWLAELGPMFFSVKETGRSGRAKRRQALEHLQDMEGQMKIAQEEIKARKQEHERKLQAGARIAEIVSPGLKEPGTPSTPRKTPARLGL
;
A
#
# COMPACT_ATOMS: atom_id res chain seq x y z
N MET A 1 30.51 -4.86 23.06
CA MET A 1 31.04 -5.05 21.70
C MET A 1 30.72 -3.81 20.87
N CYS A 2 31.58 -2.88 20.48
CA CYS A 2 32.84 -2.34 20.98
C CYS A 2 32.83 -0.89 20.44
N ASN A 3 32.76 0.14 21.29
CA ASN A 3 32.71 1.56 20.87
C ASN A 3 33.91 1.98 19.98
N CYS A 4 34.96 1.16 19.90
CA CYS A 4 36.12 1.38 19.04
C CYS A 4 35.80 1.28 17.53
N GLN A 5 34.82 0.48 17.12
CA GLN A 5 34.49 0.34 15.69
C GLN A 5 33.76 1.58 15.15
N SER A 6 32.90 2.20 15.95
CA SER A 6 32.16 3.41 15.56
C SER A 6 33.08 4.57 15.17
N VAL A 7 34.18 4.77 15.92
CA VAL A 7 35.16 5.82 15.60
C VAL A 7 35.82 5.56 14.24
N HIS A 8 36.16 4.30 13.95
CA HIS A 8 36.71 3.93 12.66
C HIS A 8 35.70 4.19 11.53
N PHE A 9 34.42 3.87 11.71
CA PHE A 9 33.43 4.10 10.65
C PHE A 9 33.13 5.58 10.39
N THR A 10 33.18 6.43 11.41
CA THR A 10 32.98 7.89 11.24
C THR A 10 34.04 8.56 10.38
N ALA A 11 35.27 8.04 10.34
CA ALA A 11 36.36 8.61 9.55
C ALA A 11 36.41 8.02 8.13
N TYR A 12 36.03 6.74 7.97
CA TYR A 12 36.18 5.98 6.73
C TYR A 12 34.85 5.76 5.96
N PHE A 13 33.77 6.49 6.28
CA PHE A 13 32.47 6.34 5.60
C PHE A 13 32.53 6.60 4.09
N HIS A 14 33.44 7.47 3.63
CA HIS A 14 33.68 7.69 2.19
C HIS A 14 34.37 6.51 1.50
N GLN A 15 35.05 5.66 2.27
CA GLN A 15 35.82 4.50 1.83
C GLN A 15 35.00 3.22 2.04
N ALA A 16 33.71 3.31 1.74
CA ALA A 16 32.79 2.18 1.76
C ALA A 16 32.66 1.57 0.37
N ALA A 17 32.60 0.24 0.32
CA ALA A 17 32.32 -0.51 -0.89
C ALA A 17 31.18 -1.50 -0.63
N ARG A 18 30.43 -1.79 -1.69
CA ARG A 18 29.34 -2.78 -1.69
C ARG A 18 29.69 -3.95 -2.59
N LEU A 19 29.21 -5.13 -2.22
CA LEU A 19 29.33 -6.33 -3.02
C LEU A 19 28.56 -6.18 -4.33
N LYS A 20 29.22 -6.47 -5.46
CA LYS A 20 28.59 -6.52 -6.79
C LYS A 20 28.49 -7.96 -7.31
N GLY A 21 29.50 -8.78 -7.02
CA GLY A 21 29.59 -10.17 -7.46
C GLY A 21 30.50 -10.99 -6.56
N ILE A 22 30.89 -12.19 -6.99
CA ILE A 22 31.74 -13.08 -6.20
C ILE A 22 33.16 -12.48 -6.11
N GLY A 23 33.53 -11.99 -4.93
CA GLY A 23 34.85 -11.39 -4.70
C GLY A 23 35.08 -10.03 -5.36
N GLU A 24 34.07 -9.47 -6.03
CA GLU A 24 34.10 -8.14 -6.64
C GLU A 24 33.25 -7.16 -5.83
N TYR A 25 33.89 -6.06 -5.46
CA TYR A 25 33.26 -4.96 -4.75
C TYR A 25 33.26 -3.71 -5.63
N VAL A 26 32.37 -2.79 -5.32
CA VAL A 26 32.30 -1.49 -5.99
C VAL A 26 32.23 -0.42 -4.93
N ASN A 27 33.11 0.57 -5.06
CA ASN A 27 33.09 1.74 -4.19
C ASN A 27 31.73 2.45 -4.27
N CYS A 28 31.11 2.71 -3.12
CA CYS A 28 29.79 3.33 -3.05
C CYS A 28 29.75 4.77 -3.56
N ARG A 29 30.87 5.51 -3.48
CA ARG A 29 30.99 6.90 -3.89
C ARG A 29 31.40 7.05 -5.35
N THR A 30 32.50 6.39 -5.74
CA THR A 30 33.09 6.57 -7.08
C THR A 30 32.54 5.57 -8.10
N GLY A 31 31.91 4.48 -7.66
CA GLY A 31 31.49 3.41 -8.54
C GLY A 31 32.64 2.61 -9.16
N MET A 32 33.88 2.85 -8.73
CA MET A 32 35.04 2.12 -9.23
C MET A 32 35.01 0.67 -8.73
N PRO A 33 35.32 -0.31 -9.59
CA PRO A 33 35.47 -1.70 -9.18
C PRO A 33 36.69 -1.84 -8.27
N CYS A 34 36.57 -2.67 -7.25
CA CYS A 34 37.61 -2.91 -6.25
C CYS A 34 37.61 -4.39 -5.86
N HIS A 35 38.77 -4.92 -5.51
CA HIS A 35 38.95 -6.30 -5.09
C HIS A 35 39.49 -6.37 -3.66
N LEU A 36 39.23 -7.48 -2.97
CA LEU A 36 39.92 -7.73 -1.71
C LEU A 36 41.38 -8.04 -1.95
N HIS A 37 42.26 -7.42 -1.17
CA HIS A 37 43.65 -7.78 -1.16
C HIS A 37 43.82 -9.19 -0.55
N PRO A 38 44.72 -10.05 -1.06
CA PRO A 38 44.93 -11.40 -0.51
C PRO A 38 45.38 -11.43 0.95
N THR A 39 46.01 -10.35 1.43
CA THR A 39 46.39 -10.19 2.85
C THR A 39 45.25 -9.70 3.73
N SER A 40 44.09 -9.36 3.17
CA SER A 40 42.94 -8.92 3.96
C SER A 40 42.34 -10.09 4.74
N ALA A 41 41.89 -9.84 5.97
CA ALA A 41 41.31 -10.86 6.83
C ALA A 41 40.03 -11.50 6.25
N LEU A 42 39.34 -10.79 5.37
CA LEU A 42 38.13 -11.27 4.68
C LEU A 42 38.43 -12.17 3.48
N PHE A 43 39.67 -12.15 2.95
CA PHE A 43 40.09 -13.00 1.83
C PHE A 43 40.35 -14.42 2.34
N GLY A 44 39.28 -15.23 2.43
CA GLY A 44 39.34 -16.62 2.90
C GLY A 44 38.36 -16.95 4.03
N MET A 45 37.66 -15.95 4.56
CA MET A 45 36.47 -16.23 5.36
C MET A 45 35.36 -16.62 4.39
N GLY A 46 34.79 -17.83 4.52
CA GLY A 46 33.76 -18.38 3.61
C GLY A 46 32.43 -17.61 3.60
N PHE A 47 32.40 -16.39 4.13
CA PHE A 47 31.28 -15.46 4.05
C PHE A 47 31.80 -14.12 3.48
N THR A 48 31.15 -13.63 2.43
CA THR A 48 31.43 -12.30 1.85
C THR A 48 30.34 -11.33 2.27
N PRO A 49 30.62 -10.36 3.15
CA PRO A 49 29.62 -9.38 3.57
C PRO A 49 29.21 -8.47 2.41
N ASP A 50 27.94 -8.03 2.42
CA ASP A 50 27.36 -7.17 1.38
C ASP A 50 27.95 -5.76 1.38
N TYR A 51 28.33 -5.24 2.56
CA TYR A 51 28.93 -3.93 2.73
C TYR A 51 30.24 -4.05 3.51
N VAL A 52 31.26 -3.34 3.02
CA VAL A 52 32.59 -3.32 3.63
C VAL A 52 33.13 -1.91 3.65
N VAL A 53 34.00 -1.65 4.62
CA VAL A 53 34.80 -0.43 4.71
C VAL A 53 36.27 -0.82 4.70
N TYR A 54 37.08 -0.06 3.96
CA TYR A 54 38.51 -0.28 3.86
C TYR A 54 39.30 0.94 4.34
N HIS A 55 40.52 0.71 4.82
CA HIS A 55 41.40 1.77 5.32
C HIS A 55 42.17 2.46 4.18
N GLU A 56 42.69 1.63 3.27
CA GLU A 56 43.56 2.05 2.17
C GLU A 56 43.18 1.33 0.88
N LEU A 57 43.37 2.03 -0.24
CA LEU A 57 43.19 1.50 -1.59
C LEU A 57 44.52 1.54 -2.33
N ILE A 58 45.01 0.39 -2.77
CA ILE A 58 46.23 0.29 -3.57
C ILE A 58 45.83 0.31 -5.05
N MET A 59 46.21 1.38 -5.74
CA MET A 59 45.99 1.53 -7.17
C MET A 59 47.15 0.86 -7.93
N THR A 60 46.87 -0.27 -8.60
CA THR A 60 47.84 -0.99 -9.43
C THR A 60 47.21 -1.33 -10.80
N ALA A 61 47.39 -2.55 -11.31
CA ALA A 61 46.64 -3.07 -12.45
C ALA A 61 45.19 -3.41 -12.10
N LYS A 62 44.93 -3.72 -10.83
CA LYS A 62 43.60 -3.82 -10.22
C LYS A 62 43.63 -3.09 -8.89
N GLU A 63 42.54 -2.45 -8.54
CA GLU A 63 42.40 -1.73 -7.29
C GLU A 63 42.15 -2.73 -6.15
N TYR A 64 43.07 -2.78 -5.19
CA TYR A 64 42.98 -3.67 -4.04
C TYR A 64 42.71 -2.91 -2.74
N MET A 65 41.74 -3.40 -1.98
CA MET A 65 41.39 -2.85 -0.67
C MET A 65 42.19 -3.53 0.43
N GLN A 66 42.85 -2.73 1.27
CA GLN A 66 43.61 -3.19 2.42
C GLN A 66 42.88 -2.86 3.73
N CYS A 67 43.06 -3.73 4.75
CA CYS A 67 42.39 -3.62 6.05
C CYS A 67 40.87 -3.48 5.93
N VAL A 68 40.24 -4.47 5.30
CA VAL A 68 38.81 -4.50 5.05
C VAL A 68 38.06 -5.01 6.29
N THR A 69 36.99 -4.30 6.67
CA THR A 69 36.10 -4.68 7.78
C THR A 69 34.66 -4.79 7.27
N ALA A 70 33.94 -5.82 7.74
CA ALA A 70 32.52 -6.01 7.45
C ALA A 70 31.66 -4.99 8.22
N VAL A 71 30.68 -4.37 7.57
CA VAL A 71 29.82 -3.33 8.17
C VAL A 71 28.37 -3.54 7.74
N ASP A 72 27.42 -3.15 8.58
CA ASP A 72 26.01 -3.10 8.21
C ASP A 72 25.70 -1.80 7.43
N GLY A 73 24.96 -1.92 6.34
CA GLY A 73 24.48 -0.78 5.55
C GLY A 73 23.62 0.20 6.36
N HIS A 74 22.92 -0.27 7.40
CA HIS A 74 22.14 0.59 8.29
C HIS A 74 23.03 1.60 9.05
N TRP A 75 24.18 1.16 9.56
CA TRP A 75 25.11 2.04 10.27
C TRP A 75 25.72 3.08 9.34
N LEU A 76 26.02 2.72 8.09
CA LEU A 76 26.49 3.68 7.09
C LEU A 76 25.44 4.77 6.80
N ALA A 77 24.16 4.40 6.77
CA ALA A 77 23.06 5.35 6.57
C ALA A 77 22.83 6.25 7.78
N GLU A 78 23.03 5.75 9.01
CA GLU A 78 22.95 6.56 10.23
C GLU A 78 24.09 7.58 10.31
N LEU A 79 25.32 7.17 9.99
CA LEU A 79 26.50 8.04 10.04
C LEU A 79 26.55 9.03 8.87
N GLY A 80 26.03 8.65 7.70
CA GLY A 80 26.11 9.43 6.48
C GLY A 80 24.80 9.47 5.70
N PRO A 81 23.71 10.07 6.25
CA PRO A 81 22.41 10.11 5.60
C PRO A 81 22.42 10.87 4.27
N MET A 82 23.39 11.78 4.07
CA MET A 82 23.57 12.49 2.81
C MET A 82 24.15 11.63 1.69
N PHE A 83 24.91 10.58 2.03
CA PHE A 83 25.65 9.77 1.06
C PHE A 83 25.01 8.40 0.84
N PHE A 84 24.35 7.85 1.85
CA PHE A 84 23.78 6.52 1.82
C PHE A 84 22.27 6.59 2.03
N SER A 85 21.52 6.00 1.11
CA SER A 85 20.08 5.79 1.25
C SER A 85 19.83 4.29 1.31
N VAL A 86 19.22 3.84 2.41
CA VAL A 86 18.79 2.45 2.57
C VAL A 86 17.63 2.20 1.62
N LYS A 87 17.96 1.73 0.41
CA LYS A 87 16.97 1.13 -0.47
C LYS A 87 16.85 -0.34 -0.07
N GLU A 88 15.76 -0.70 0.59
CA GLU A 88 15.34 -2.11 0.70
C GLU A 88 14.95 -2.62 -0.69
N THR A 89 15.94 -2.96 -1.51
CA THR A 89 15.77 -3.34 -2.92
C THR A 89 15.01 -4.66 -3.12
N GLY A 90 14.83 -5.47 -2.08
CA GLY A 90 14.09 -6.74 -2.14
C GLY A 90 12.67 -6.71 -1.55
N ARG A 91 12.43 -5.89 -0.52
CA ARG A 91 11.12 -5.84 0.18
C ARG A 91 10.21 -4.75 -0.35
N SER A 92 10.74 -3.57 -0.62
CA SER A 92 9.92 -2.36 -0.82
C SER A 92 9.00 -2.46 -2.04
N GLY A 93 9.49 -2.99 -3.17
CA GLY A 93 8.70 -3.08 -4.41
C GLY A 93 7.55 -4.08 -4.33
N ARG A 94 7.82 -5.29 -3.80
CA ARG A 94 6.82 -6.36 -3.69
C ARG A 94 5.84 -6.13 -2.53
N ALA A 95 6.32 -5.57 -1.41
CA ALA A 95 5.48 -5.21 -0.27
C ALA A 95 4.57 -4.03 -0.57
N LYS A 96 5.06 -2.95 -1.21
CA LYS A 96 4.20 -1.84 -1.66
C LYS A 96 3.13 -2.30 -2.64
N ARG A 97 3.47 -3.19 -3.57
CA ARG A 97 2.49 -3.73 -4.52
C ARG A 97 1.40 -4.54 -3.82
N ARG A 98 1.76 -5.32 -2.80
CA ARG A 98 0.81 -6.10 -1.98
C ARG A 98 -0.11 -5.18 -1.18
N GLN A 99 0.45 -4.19 -0.48
CA GLN A 99 -0.34 -3.22 0.29
C GLN A 99 -1.29 -2.41 -0.59
N ALA A 100 -0.85 -2.02 -1.79
CA ALA A 100 -1.70 -1.32 -2.75
C ALA A 100 -2.86 -2.19 -3.26
N LEU A 101 -2.61 -3.49 -3.48
CA LEU A 101 -3.65 -4.44 -3.88
C LEU A 101 -4.65 -4.70 -2.75
N GLU A 102 -4.18 -4.94 -1.52
CA GLU A 102 -5.05 -5.08 -0.34
C GLU A 102 -5.93 -3.84 -0.16
N HIS A 103 -5.35 -2.64 -0.25
CA HIS A 103 -6.10 -1.40 -0.09
C HIS A 103 -7.19 -1.21 -1.16
N LEU A 104 -6.92 -1.57 -2.41
CA LEU A 104 -7.94 -1.53 -3.47
C LEU A 104 -9.06 -2.55 -3.24
N GLN A 105 -8.72 -3.73 -2.73
CA GLN A 105 -9.67 -4.81 -2.45
C GLN A 105 -10.62 -4.44 -1.31
N ASP A 106 -10.09 -3.83 -0.24
CA ASP A 106 -10.87 -3.30 0.87
C ASP A 106 -11.83 -2.19 0.41
N MET A 107 -11.34 -1.30 -0.46
CA MET A 107 -12.15 -0.20 -1.00
C MET A 107 -13.26 -0.71 -1.92
N GLU A 108 -13.00 -1.73 -2.73
CA GLU A 108 -14.02 -2.38 -3.57
C GLU A 108 -15.09 -3.08 -2.71
N GLY A 109 -14.67 -3.78 -1.65
CA GLY A 109 -15.58 -4.43 -0.71
C GLY A 109 -16.53 -3.43 -0.05
N GLN A 110 -15.99 -2.31 0.43
CA GLN A 110 -16.79 -1.23 1.02
C GLN A 110 -17.78 -0.61 0.03
N MET A 111 -17.36 -0.38 -1.23
CA MET A 111 -18.28 0.13 -2.27
C MET A 111 -19.41 -0.84 -2.59
N LYS A 112 -19.15 -2.15 -2.66
CA LYS A 112 -20.19 -3.16 -2.93
C LYS A 112 -21.23 -3.19 -1.82
N ILE A 113 -20.79 -3.23 -0.56
CA ILE A 113 -21.69 -3.23 0.60
C ILE A 113 -22.55 -1.95 0.60
N ALA A 114 -21.92 -0.79 0.40
CA ALA A 114 -22.64 0.48 0.34
C ALA A 114 -23.63 0.55 -0.85
N GLN A 115 -23.27 0.03 -2.02
CA GLN A 115 -24.18 -0.05 -3.17
C GLN A 115 -25.38 -0.94 -2.92
N GLU A 116 -25.17 -2.10 -2.29
CA GLU A 116 -26.24 -3.02 -1.91
C GLU A 116 -27.21 -2.36 -0.93
N GLU A 117 -26.69 -1.63 0.05
CA GLU A 117 -27.49 -0.92 1.05
C GLU A 117 -28.33 0.22 0.42
N ILE A 118 -27.74 0.99 -0.51
CA ILE A 118 -28.44 2.03 -1.28
C ILE A 118 -29.53 1.41 -2.16
N LYS A 119 -29.25 0.28 -2.83
CA LYS A 119 -30.24 -0.43 -3.66
C LYS A 119 -31.38 -0.98 -2.82
N ALA A 120 -31.09 -1.57 -1.66
CA ALA A 120 -32.09 -2.10 -0.75
C ALA A 120 -33.03 -0.99 -0.26
N ARG A 121 -32.47 0.16 0.17
CA ARG A 121 -33.26 1.34 0.53
C ARG A 121 -34.12 1.86 -0.62
N LYS A 122 -33.58 1.91 -1.83
CA LYS A 122 -34.33 2.38 -3.00
C LYS A 122 -35.48 1.43 -3.36
N GLN A 123 -35.24 0.12 -3.35
CA GLN A 123 -36.29 -0.89 -3.59
C GLN A 123 -37.37 -0.86 -2.52
N GLU A 124 -37.01 -0.70 -1.24
CA GLU A 124 -38.00 -0.57 -0.17
C GLU A 124 -38.86 0.69 -0.36
N HIS A 125 -38.23 1.81 -0.73
CA HIS A 125 -38.92 3.05 -1.02
C HIS A 125 -39.87 2.91 -2.22
N GLU A 126 -39.40 2.33 -3.34
CA GLU A 126 -40.23 2.04 -4.52
C GLU A 126 -41.39 1.09 -4.16
N ARG A 127 -41.15 0.04 -3.39
CA ARG A 127 -42.19 -0.92 -3.00
C ARG A 127 -43.26 -0.28 -2.10
N LYS A 128 -42.86 0.62 -1.18
CA LYS A 128 -43.79 1.42 -0.36
C LYS A 128 -44.63 2.37 -1.20
N LEU A 129 -44.01 3.07 -2.17
CA LEU A 129 -44.72 3.94 -3.11
C LEU A 129 -45.73 3.15 -3.95
N GLN A 130 -45.34 1.99 -4.46
CA GLN A 130 -46.20 1.13 -5.29
C GLN A 130 -47.36 0.52 -4.50
N ALA A 131 -47.13 0.13 -3.23
CA ALA A 131 -48.21 -0.32 -2.34
C ALA A 131 -49.19 0.82 -1.98
N GLY A 132 -48.68 2.03 -1.76
CA GLY A 132 -49.52 3.22 -1.56
C GLY A 132 -50.39 3.54 -2.77
N ALA A 133 -49.87 3.39 -3.98
CA ALA A 133 -50.63 3.56 -5.22
C ALA A 133 -51.76 2.52 -5.38
N ARG A 134 -51.51 1.25 -5.05
CA ARG A 134 -52.53 0.18 -5.10
C ARG A 134 -53.66 0.34 -4.08
N ILE A 135 -53.40 1.01 -2.94
CA ILE A 135 -54.44 1.34 -1.94
C ILE A 135 -55.32 2.50 -2.43
N ALA A 136 -54.74 3.48 -3.14
CA ALA A 136 -55.50 4.57 -3.76
C ALA A 136 -56.40 4.11 -4.93
N GLU A 137 -56.07 2.96 -5.54
CA GLU A 137 -56.81 2.33 -6.64
C GLU A 137 -57.97 1.40 -6.17
N ILE A 138 -58.43 1.53 -4.91
CA ILE A 138 -59.66 0.88 -4.44
C ILE A 138 -60.84 1.73 -4.93
N VAL A 139 -61.44 1.35 -6.06
CA VAL A 139 -62.70 1.94 -6.56
C VAL A 139 -63.81 1.63 -5.57
N SER A 140 -64.11 2.60 -4.71
CA SER A 140 -65.23 2.53 -3.78
C SER A 140 -66.56 2.62 -4.56
N PRO A 141 -67.45 1.62 -4.51
CA PRO A 141 -68.74 1.69 -5.17
C PRO A 141 -69.57 2.82 -4.54
N GLY A 142 -69.73 3.94 -5.25
CA GLY A 142 -70.51 5.09 -4.78
C GLY A 142 -69.84 6.46 -4.88
N LEU A 143 -68.61 6.56 -5.42
CA LEU A 143 -68.01 7.86 -5.68
C LEU A 143 -68.77 8.58 -6.83
N LYS A 144 -69.47 9.67 -6.48
CA LYS A 144 -70.19 10.50 -7.45
C LYS A 144 -69.20 11.18 -8.40
N GLU A 145 -69.33 10.91 -9.69
CA GLU A 145 -68.54 11.62 -10.70
C GLU A 145 -68.99 13.10 -10.80
N PRO A 146 -68.06 14.05 -11.01
CA PRO A 146 -68.41 15.46 -11.13
C PRO A 146 -69.21 15.70 -12.42
N GLY A 147 -70.51 15.97 -12.28
CA GLY A 147 -71.40 16.34 -13.39
C GLY A 147 -72.64 15.47 -13.55
N THR A 148 -72.79 14.38 -12.81
CA THR A 148 -74.02 13.57 -12.88
C THR A 148 -75.13 14.20 -12.04
N PRO A 149 -76.31 14.54 -12.60
CA PRO A 149 -77.40 15.10 -11.81
C PRO A 149 -77.88 14.07 -10.78
N SER A 150 -77.94 14.49 -9.52
CA SER A 150 -78.41 13.66 -8.41
C SER A 150 -79.85 13.23 -8.69
N THR A 151 -80.09 11.94 -8.93
CA THR A 151 -81.44 11.40 -9.07
C THR A 151 -82.23 11.67 -7.78
N PRO A 152 -83.42 12.31 -7.84
CA PRO A 152 -84.21 12.58 -6.65
C PRO A 152 -84.58 11.28 -5.94
N ARG A 153 -84.34 11.22 -4.63
CA ARG A 153 -84.74 10.08 -3.80
C ARG A 153 -86.27 10.08 -3.75
N LYS A 154 -86.93 9.15 -4.48
CA LYS A 154 -88.36 8.89 -4.33
C LYS A 154 -88.60 8.32 -2.93
N THR A 155 -89.15 9.12 -2.03
CA THR A 155 -89.72 8.64 -0.77
C THR A 155 -90.91 7.74 -1.11
N PRO A 156 -90.97 6.47 -0.67
CA PRO A 156 -92.14 5.65 -0.92
C PRO A 156 -93.34 6.28 -0.21
N ALA A 157 -94.44 6.44 -0.95
CA ALA A 157 -95.68 6.97 -0.40
C ALA A 157 -96.15 6.06 0.74
N ARG A 158 -96.44 6.66 1.89
CA ARG A 158 -97.08 6.00 3.02
C ARG A 158 -98.49 5.57 2.58
N LEU A 159 -98.63 4.31 2.20
CA LEU A 159 -99.93 3.64 2.07
C LEU A 159 -100.60 3.69 3.45
N GLY A 160 -101.72 4.39 3.55
CA GLY A 160 -102.48 4.54 4.78
C GLY A 160 -103.37 3.34 5.07
N LEU A 161 -103.50 3.02 6.36
CA LEU A 161 -104.71 2.69 7.12
C LEU A 161 -104.34 2.67 8.61
#